data_AF-A0A1I4P4W3-F1
#
_entry.id   AF-A0A1I4P4W3-F1
#
_cell.length_a   1.000
_cell.length_b   1.000
_cell.length_c   1.000
_cell.angle_alpha   90.00
_cell.angle_beta   90.00
_cell.angle_gamma   90.00
#
_symmetry.space_group_name_H-M   'P 1'
#
loop_
_entity.id
_entity.type
_entity.pdbx_description
1 polymer ?
#
loop_
_entity_poly.entity_id
_entity_poly.type
_entity_poly.pdbx_seq_one_letter_code
_entity_poly.pdbx_strand_id
1 'polypeptide(L)'
;MIVRPKVTMKKEARPVHRIHCGECNWELLIASQADSEIKCCSWCGWEDLEISKVSAQGGFQEMNCDVHGDFTVVLPSPDIDPLDFMPDLFCPFCK
;
A
#
# COMPACT_ATOMS: atom_id res chain seq x y z
N MET A 1 -15.96 -5.85 30.40
CA MET A 1 -14.71 -5.60 29.66
C MET A 1 -15.04 -5.69 28.17
N ILE A 2 -14.75 -4.66 27.38
CA ILE A 2 -14.85 -4.77 25.92
C ILE A 2 -13.59 -5.52 25.49
N VAL A 3 -13.74 -6.78 25.10
CA VAL A 3 -12.64 -7.56 24.53
C VAL A 3 -12.39 -6.97 23.14
N ARG A 4 -11.29 -6.23 22.99
CA ARG A 4 -10.90 -5.72 21.68
C ARG A 4 -10.39 -6.88 20.83
N PRO A 5 -10.94 -7.07 19.61
CA PRO A 5 -10.46 -8.05 18.64
C PRO A 5 -8.94 -7.93 18.43
N LYS A 6 -8.25 -9.08 18.37
CA LYS A 6 -6.81 -9.09 18.18
C LYS A 6 -6.50 -8.73 16.72
N VAL A 7 -5.63 -7.74 16.54
CA VAL A 7 -5.04 -7.41 15.23
C VAL A 7 -3.60 -7.91 15.21
N THR A 8 -3.22 -8.56 14.11
CA THR A 8 -1.85 -9.01 13.87
C THR A 8 -1.33 -8.46 12.56
N MET A 9 -0.11 -7.95 12.59
CA MET A 9 0.64 -7.63 11.38
C MET A 9 0.96 -8.94 10.63
N LYS A 10 0.60 -9.00 9.34
CA LYS A 10 0.96 -10.14 8.48
C LYS A 10 2.28 -9.91 7.76
N LYS A 11 2.51 -8.67 7.32
CA LYS A 11 3.68 -8.24 6.57
C LYS A 11 4.13 -6.88 7.07
N GLU A 12 5.43 -6.65 7.02
CA GLU A 12 6.01 -5.33 7.31
C GLU A 12 5.47 -4.29 6.35
N ALA A 13 5.46 -3.03 6.80
CA ALA A 13 5.04 -1.94 5.97
C ALA A 13 6.02 -1.74 4.80
N ARG A 14 5.47 -1.42 3.63
CA ARG A 14 6.23 -1.21 2.39
C ARG A 14 5.78 0.09 1.73
N PRO A 15 6.65 0.71 0.90
CA PRO A 15 6.26 1.91 0.18
C PRO A 15 5.11 1.65 -0.79
N VAL A 16 4.33 2.68 -1.05
CA VAL A 16 3.36 2.70 -2.14
C VAL A 16 3.97 3.48 -3.30
N HIS A 17 3.74 3.01 -4.53
CA HIS A 17 4.22 3.67 -5.73
C HIS A 17 3.07 4.35 -6.47
N ARG A 18 3.31 5.57 -6.93
CA ARG A 18 2.43 6.29 -7.85
C ARG A 18 3.00 6.22 -9.25
N ILE A 19 2.16 5.92 -10.22
CA ILE A 19 2.48 6.04 -11.65
C ILE A 19 1.49 7.00 -12.29
N HIS A 20 1.97 8.02 -12.98
CA HIS A 20 1.19 8.68 -14.03
C HIS A 20 1.67 8.15 -15.38
N CYS A 21 0.85 7.34 -16.04
CA CYS A 21 1.23 6.63 -17.26
C CYS A 21 1.19 7.56 -18.48
N GLY A 22 2.27 7.63 -19.26
CA GLY A 22 2.33 8.48 -20.46
C GLY A 22 1.39 8.03 -21.61
N GLU A 23 1.04 6.75 -21.67
CA GLU A 23 0.21 6.19 -22.76
C GLU A 23 -1.29 6.28 -22.46
N CYS A 24 -1.73 5.67 -21.36
CA CYS A 24 -3.17 5.65 -21.02
C CYS A 24 -3.59 6.86 -20.17
N ASN A 25 -2.65 7.71 -19.77
CA ASN A 25 -2.86 8.92 -18.98
C ASN A 25 -3.52 8.71 -17.60
N TRP A 26 -3.64 7.46 -17.13
CA TRP A 26 -4.16 7.14 -15.81
C TRP A 26 -3.14 7.40 -14.70
N GLU A 27 -3.64 7.81 -13.55
CA GLU A 27 -2.92 7.77 -12.29
C GLU A 27 -3.19 6.44 -11.58
N LEU A 28 -2.12 5.73 -11.24
CA LEU A 28 -2.16 4.44 -10.58
C LEU A 28 -1.48 4.53 -9.23
N LEU A 29 -2.05 3.84 -8.24
CA LEU A 29 -1.48 3.65 -6.92
C LEU A 29 -1.20 2.14 -6.76
N ILE A 30 0.06 1.78 -6.61
CA ILE A 30 0.53 0.39 -6.57
C ILE A 30 1.09 0.09 -5.19
N ALA A 31 0.45 -0.86 -4.51
CA ALA A 31 0.91 -1.47 -3.27
C ALA A 31 1.33 -2.91 -3.57
N SER A 32 2.58 -3.26 -3.29
CA SER A 32 3.13 -4.59 -3.52
C SER A 32 4.13 -4.97 -2.44
N GLN A 33 4.06 -6.22 -1.99
CA GLN A 33 5.05 -6.80 -1.06
C GLN A 33 6.32 -7.26 -1.80
N ALA A 34 6.34 -7.19 -3.13
CA ALA A 34 7.52 -7.50 -3.92
C ALA A 34 8.55 -6.37 -3.83
N ASP A 35 9.81 -6.73 -3.68
CA ASP A 35 10.94 -5.80 -3.67
C ASP A 35 11.50 -5.56 -5.09
N SER A 36 10.62 -5.65 -6.09
CA SER A 36 10.98 -5.56 -7.50
C SER A 36 10.59 -4.20 -8.05
N GLU A 37 11.41 -3.67 -8.94
CA GLU A 37 11.09 -2.44 -9.67
C GLU A 37 9.84 -2.61 -10.55
N ILE A 38 9.07 -1.54 -10.66
CA ILE A 38 7.96 -1.43 -11.62
C ILE A 38 8.56 -1.40 -13.03
N LYS A 39 8.09 -2.30 -13.90
CA LYS A 39 8.55 -2.40 -15.29
C LYS A 39 7.51 -1.96 -16.32
N CYS A 40 6.24 -1.83 -15.93
CA CYS A 40 5.18 -1.36 -16.82
C CYS A 40 3.99 -0.78 -16.06
N CYS A 41 3.13 -0.08 -16.80
CA CYS A 41 1.81 0.35 -16.34
C CYS A 41 0.92 -0.88 -16.07
N SER A 42 0.45 -1.05 -14.84
CA SER A 42 -0.40 -2.20 -14.45
C SER A 42 -1.79 -2.20 -15.11
N TRP A 43 -2.21 -1.08 -15.72
CA TRP A 43 -3.47 -0.98 -16.43
C TRP A 43 -3.37 -1.36 -17.92
N CYS A 44 -2.44 -0.75 -18.67
CA CYS A 44 -2.35 -0.92 -20.12
C CYS A 44 -1.11 -1.69 -20.61
N GLY A 45 -0.20 -2.07 -19.70
CA GLY A 45 1.03 -2.80 -20.05
C GLY A 45 2.13 -1.95 -20.69
N TRP A 46 1.96 -0.63 -20.79
CA TRP A 46 2.99 0.26 -21.35
C TRP A 46 4.31 0.21 -20.57
N GLU A 47 5.42 -0.01 -21.26
CA GLU A 47 6.74 -0.29 -20.66
C GLU A 47 7.67 0.92 -20.63
N ASP A 48 7.46 1.92 -21.47
CA ASP A 48 8.27 3.15 -21.45
C ASP A 48 7.84 4.02 -20.26
N LEU A 49 8.52 3.76 -19.14
CA LEU A 49 8.33 4.48 -17.89
C LEU A 49 9.18 5.77 -17.83
N GLU A 50 10.00 6.10 -18.83
CA GLU A 50 10.73 7.38 -18.82
C GLU A 50 9.79 8.56 -19.10
N ILE A 51 8.79 8.34 -19.95
CA ILE A 51 7.70 9.30 -20.17
C ILE A 51 6.63 9.25 -19.08
N SER A 52 6.64 8.20 -18.24
CA SER A 52 5.71 8.05 -17.12
C SER A 52 6.37 8.59 -15.84
N LYS A 53 5.60 9.24 -14.97
CA LYS A 53 6.15 9.67 -13.66
C LYS A 53 5.94 8.57 -12.65
N VAL A 54 7.03 7.96 -12.18
CA VAL A 54 7.01 6.98 -11.09
C VAL A 54 7.62 7.58 -9.83
N SER A 55 6.89 7.54 -8.72
CA SER A 55 7.41 7.97 -7.42
C SER A 55 7.01 6.99 -6.32
N ALA A 56 7.92 6.72 -5.38
CA ALA A 56 7.58 6.07 -4.12
C ALA A 56 7.06 7.14 -3.16
N GLN A 57 5.77 7.09 -2.83
CA GLN A 57 5.11 8.05 -1.96
C GLN A 57 4.05 7.35 -1.11
N GLY A 58 4.29 7.37 0.20
CA GLY A 58 3.43 6.75 1.19
C GLY A 58 3.80 5.32 1.49
N GLY A 59 2.95 4.68 2.29
CA GLY A 59 3.17 3.30 2.73
C GLY A 59 1.88 2.51 2.84
N PHE A 60 2.02 1.20 2.88
CA PHE A 60 0.91 0.30 3.17
C PHE A 60 1.37 -0.83 4.09
N GLN A 61 0.42 -1.39 4.84
CA GLN A 61 0.65 -2.54 5.70
C GLN A 61 -0.54 -3.50 5.66
N GLU A 62 -0.23 -4.79 5.60
CA GLU A 62 -1.22 -5.87 5.60
C GLU A 62 -1.39 -6.44 7.00
N MET A 63 -2.65 -6.55 7.43
CA MET A 63 -3.04 -6.99 8.74
C MET A 63 -4.14 -8.04 8.68
N ASN A 64 -4.29 -8.76 9.78
CA ASN A 64 -5.42 -9.64 10.01
C ASN A 64 -6.12 -9.24 11.33
N CYS A 65 -7.44 -9.18 11.29
CA CYS A 65 -8.28 -9.15 12.46
C CYS A 65 -8.92 -10.53 12.64
N ASP A 66 -8.91 -11.06 13.86
CA ASP A 66 -9.56 -12.32 14.21
C ASP A 66 -11.08 -12.36 13.94
N VAL A 67 -11.76 -11.20 13.87
CA VAL A 67 -13.20 -11.08 13.57
C VAL A 67 -13.48 -10.76 12.10
N HIS A 68 -12.76 -9.81 11.49
CA HIS A 68 -13.07 -9.29 10.16
C HIS A 68 -12.15 -9.81 9.04
N GLY A 69 -11.15 -10.61 9.39
CA GLY A 69 -10.20 -11.16 8.43
C GLY A 69 -9.14 -10.16 8.00
N ASP A 70 -8.62 -10.37 6.78
CA ASP A 70 -7.51 -9.61 6.22
C ASP A 70 -7.94 -8.22 5.76
N PHE A 71 -7.09 -7.23 6.02
CA PHE A 71 -7.26 -5.88 5.51
C PHE A 71 -5.91 -5.19 5.31
N THR A 72 -5.89 -4.20 4.42
CA THR A 72 -4.71 -3.40 4.12
C THR A 72 -4.99 -1.94 4.46
N VAL A 73 -4.08 -1.32 5.20
CA VAL A 73 -4.08 0.13 5.41
C VAL A 73 -3.11 0.75 4.43
N VAL A 74 -3.56 1.75 3.67
CA VAL A 74 -2.76 2.51 2.72
C VAL A 74 -2.77 3.97 3.16
N LEU A 75 -1.59 4.55 3.34
CA LEU A 75 -1.38 5.97 3.59
C LEU A 75 -0.69 6.58 2.37
N PRO A 76 -1.44 7.08 1.37
CA PRO A 76 -0.89 7.52 0.09
C PRO A 76 -0.37 8.98 0.16
N SER A 77 0.39 9.29 1.20
CA SER A 77 0.95 10.61 1.50
C SER A 77 2.46 10.65 1.21
N PRO A 78 3.00 11.72 0.60
CA PRO A 78 4.45 11.86 0.43
C PRO A 78 5.21 12.02 1.76
N ASP A 79 4.50 12.34 2.84
CA ASP A 79 5.08 12.63 4.16
C ASP A 79 5.11 11.41 5.10
N ILE A 80 4.79 10.22 4.60
CA ILE A 80 4.76 8.98 5.39
C ILE A 80 5.86 8.05 4.92
N ASP A 81 6.70 7.63 5.85
CA ASP A 81 7.67 6.55 5.69
C ASP A 81 7.04 5.22 6.14
N PRO A 82 7.38 4.07 5.52
CA PRO A 82 6.94 2.77 6.02
C PRO A 82 7.23 2.53 7.51
N LEU A 83 8.28 3.13 8.08
CA LEU A 83 8.61 3.05 9.50
C LEU A 83 7.63 3.81 10.42
N ASP A 84 6.79 4.69 9.86
CA ASP A 84 5.73 5.37 10.61
C ASP A 84 4.55 4.43 10.93
N PHE A 85 4.49 3.25 10.29
CA PHE A 85 3.49 2.24 10.61
C PHE A 85 3.77 1.59 11.96
N MET A 86 2.89 1.85 12.92
CA MET A 86 2.95 1.23 14.24
C MET A 86 2.68 -0.29 14.15
N PRO A 87 3.30 -1.13 15.00
CA PRO A 87 3.07 -2.58 15.01
C PRO A 87 1.71 -2.98 15.60
N ASP A 88 1.01 -2.07 16.27
CA ASP A 88 -0.20 -2.29 17.06
C ASP A 88 -1.42 -1.51 16.53
N LEU A 89 -1.56 -1.44 15.20
CA LEU A 89 -2.72 -0.83 14.55
C LEU A 89 -4.05 -1.51 14.91
N PHE A 90 -5.12 -0.72 14.83
CA PHE A 90 -6.48 -1.14 15.17
C PHE A 90 -7.26 -1.62 13.94
N CYS A 91 -8.19 -2.55 14.15
CA CYS A 91 -9.14 -2.92 13.11
C CYS A 91 -10.24 -1.84 13.04
N PRO A 92 -10.45 -1.17 11.88
CA PRO A 92 -11.42 -0.09 11.77
C PRO A 92 -12.87 -0.56 11.89
N PHE A 93 -13.12 -1.87 11.86
CA PHE A 93 -14.45 -2.47 11.90
C PHE A 93 -14.85 -2.98 13.31
N CYS A 94 -13.91 -3.05 14.25
CA CYS A 94 -14.09 -3.78 15.52
C CYS A 94 -14.74 -3.00 16.68
N LYS A 95 -14.84 -1.67 16.59
CA LYS A 95 -15.25 -0.75 17.67
C LYS A 95 -14.36 -0.77 18.92
#